data_AF-A0A929A0T3-F1
#
_entry.id   AF-A0A929A0T3-F1
#
_cell.length_a   1.000
_cell.length_b   1.000
_cell.length_c   1.000
_cell.angle_alpha   90.00
_cell.angle_beta   90.00
_cell.angle_gamma   90.00
#
_symmetry.space_group_name_H-M   'P 1'
#
loop_
_entity.id
_entity.type
_entity.pdbx_description
1 polymer ?
#
loop_
_entity_poly.entity_id
_entity_poly.type
_entity_poly.pdbx_seq_one_letter_code
_entity_poly.pdbx_strand_id
1 'polypeptide(L)'
;VNVTDNQHGCFRFSATNDAPETRLPPQFESHVFAPTIRNLFFVSQRFGDPRYGQLSELAPPEIVRGAENRAEMGVFNRLFTPIKQDDLNAKFGEFMPFGLIPQLINET
;
A
#
# COMPACT_ATOMS: atom_id res chain seq x y z
N VAL A 1 1.58 14.12 12.28
CA VAL A 1 0.55 14.86 11.49
C VAL A 1 -0.36 15.57 12.47
N ASN A 2 -0.67 16.85 12.27
CA ASN A 2 -1.56 17.60 13.17
C ASN A 2 -2.72 18.22 12.39
N VAL A 3 -3.94 17.81 12.72
CA VAL A 3 -5.17 18.31 12.08
C VAL A 3 -5.87 19.32 12.99
N THR A 4 -6.38 20.40 12.39
CA THR A 4 -7.08 21.48 13.10
C THR A 4 -8.52 21.10 13.49
N ASP A 5 -9.23 20.39 12.60
CA ASP A 5 -10.55 19.80 12.89
C ASP A 5 -10.39 18.33 13.26
N ASN A 6 -10.67 18.00 14.52
CA ASN A 6 -10.64 16.64 15.06
C ASN A 6 -12.04 16.06 15.30
N GLN A 7 -13.10 16.77 14.90
CA GLN A 7 -14.48 16.31 15.03
C GLN A 7 -14.99 15.70 13.72
N HIS A 8 -14.54 16.21 12.57
CA HIS A 8 -14.88 15.66 11.26
C HIS A 8 -13.71 14.85 10.67
N GLY A 9 -13.97 13.58 10.36
CA GLY A 9 -12.98 12.64 9.83
C GLY A 9 -12.73 12.80 8.33
N CYS A 10 -11.56 13.34 7.96
CA CYS A 10 -11.06 13.31 6.58
C CYS A 10 -9.99 12.21 6.33
N PHE A 11 -9.54 11.54 7.39
CA PHE A 11 -8.51 10.51 7.32
C PHE A 11 -9.14 9.14 7.04
N ARG A 12 -9.25 8.80 5.75
CA ARG A 12 -9.86 7.57 5.25
C ARG A 12 -8.88 6.83 4.34
N PHE A 13 -8.84 5.50 4.43
CA PHE A 13 -7.99 4.66 3.58
C PHE A 13 -6.56 5.22 3.46
N SER A 14 -6.02 5.70 4.59
CA SER A 14 -4.72 6.36 4.68
C SER A 14 -3.84 5.72 5.75
N ALA A 15 -2.53 5.99 5.69
CA ALA A 15 -1.58 5.49 6.68
C ALA A 15 -0.69 6.61 7.23
N THR A 16 -0.33 6.49 8.51
CA THR A 16 0.55 7.44 9.19
C THR A 16 1.38 6.73 10.27
N ASN A 17 2.44 7.40 10.72
CA ASN A 17 3.20 6.96 11.89
C ASN A 17 2.40 7.22 13.17
N ASP A 18 2.59 6.35 14.15
CA ASP A 18 2.27 6.62 15.54
C ASP A 18 3.37 7.53 16.11
N ALA A 19 3.05 8.80 16.36
CA ALA A 19 3.96 9.73 16.99
C ALA A 19 3.23 10.49 18.11
N PRO A 20 3.88 10.73 19.27
CA PRO A 20 3.23 11.33 20.44
C PRO A 20 2.60 12.70 20.16
N GLU A 21 3.18 13.46 19.23
CA GLU A 21 2.67 14.77 18.82
C GLU A 21 1.62 14.71 17.70
N THR A 22 1.15 13.52 17.27
CA THR A 22 0.18 13.39 16.19
C THR A 22 -1.24 13.49 16.72
N ARG A 23 -1.95 14.55 16.33
CA ARG A 23 -3.39 14.69 16.50
C ARG A 23 -4.10 14.31 15.20
N LEU A 24 -4.70 13.11 15.17
CA LEU A 24 -5.51 12.63 14.06
C LEU A 24 -7.00 12.88 14.32
N PRO A 25 -7.79 13.16 13.26
CA PRO A 25 -9.24 13.12 13.32
C PRO A 25 -9.71 11.64 13.41
N PRO A 26 -11.03 11.38 13.59
CA PRO A 26 -11.57 10.03 13.52
C PRO A 26 -11.12 9.33 12.24
N GLN A 27 -10.57 8.13 12.42
CA GLN A 27 -9.99 7.31 11.36
C GLN A 27 -11.06 6.39 10.79
N PHE A 28 -11.06 6.19 9.48
CA PHE A 28 -11.92 5.21 8.81
C PHE A 28 -11.06 4.31 7.93
N GLU A 29 -11.04 3.01 8.23
CA GLU A 29 -10.30 2.01 7.44
C GLU A 29 -8.85 2.48 7.14
N SER A 30 -8.17 3.00 8.16
CA SER A 30 -6.85 3.61 8.06
C SER A 30 -5.89 2.92 9.02
N HIS A 31 -4.58 3.00 8.74
CA HIS A 31 -3.57 2.28 9.51
C HIS A 31 -2.55 3.21 10.16
N VAL A 32 -2.30 3.01 11.44
CA VAL A 32 -1.26 3.73 12.19
C VAL A 32 -0.11 2.79 12.51
N PHE A 33 1.09 3.09 12.04
CA PHE A 33 2.28 2.25 12.23
C PHE A 33 3.15 2.74 13.39
N ALA A 34 3.46 1.86 14.33
CA ALA A 34 4.45 2.10 15.39
C ALA A 34 5.75 1.29 15.12
N PRO A 35 6.96 1.87 15.27
CA PRO A 35 7.25 3.28 15.61
C PRO A 35 7.24 4.22 14.39
N THR A 36 7.37 3.69 13.16
CA THR A 36 7.32 4.48 11.92
C THR A 36 6.99 3.59 10.72
N ILE A 37 6.37 4.17 9.71
CA ILE A 37 6.40 3.71 8.33
C ILE A 37 7.86 3.67 7.90
N ARG A 38 8.28 2.52 7.38
CA ARG A 38 9.67 2.28 6.99
C ARG A 38 9.87 2.75 5.56
N ASN A 39 11.04 3.31 5.26
CA ASN A 39 11.39 3.71 3.88
C ASN A 39 11.27 2.55 2.89
N LEU A 40 11.57 1.32 3.34
CA LEU A 40 11.46 0.10 2.54
C LEU A 40 10.03 -0.24 2.10
N PHE A 41 8.99 0.38 2.68
CA PHE A 41 7.61 0.21 2.22
C PHE A 41 7.32 0.93 0.91
N PHE A 42 8.24 1.77 0.44
CA PHE A 42 8.10 2.48 -0.82
C PHE A 42 9.15 2.00 -1.82
N VAL A 43 8.79 1.97 -3.10
CA VAL A 43 9.76 1.74 -4.19
C VAL A 43 10.76 2.90 -4.25
N SER A 44 10.27 4.13 -4.17
CA SER A 44 11.11 5.32 -4.14
C SER A 44 10.50 6.41 -3.26
N GLN A 45 11.36 7.09 -2.51
CA GLN A 45 11.03 8.31 -1.77
C GLN A 45 11.84 9.51 -2.27
N ARG A 46 12.46 9.37 -3.45
CA ARG A 46 13.20 10.45 -4.10
C ARG A 46 12.27 11.23 -5.02
N PHE A 47 12.10 12.52 -4.75
CA PHE A 47 11.29 13.38 -5.60
C PHE A 47 11.81 13.39 -7.05
N GLY A 48 10.89 13.33 -8.01
CA GLY A 48 11.18 13.24 -9.44
C GLY A 48 11.32 11.82 -9.98
N ASP A 49 11.34 10.80 -9.11
CA ASP A 49 11.22 9.41 -9.52
C ASP A 49 9.78 9.10 -10.00
N PRO A 50 9.57 8.44 -11.15
CA PRO A 50 8.23 8.04 -11.60
C PRO A 50 7.45 7.21 -10.58
N ARG A 51 8.13 6.51 -9.68
CA ARG A 51 7.56 5.63 -8.65
C ARG A 51 7.61 6.24 -7.25
N TYR A 52 7.85 7.55 -7.17
CA TYR A 52 7.85 8.29 -5.92
C TYR A 52 6.53 8.07 -5.15
N GLY A 53 6.63 7.46 -3.97
CA GLY A 53 5.49 7.16 -3.11
C GLY A 53 4.68 5.93 -3.50
N GLN A 54 5.13 5.13 -4.48
CA GLN A 54 4.53 3.83 -4.76
C GLN A 54 4.90 2.82 -3.67
N LEU A 55 3.96 1.98 -3.26
CA LEU A 55 4.24 0.91 -2.31
C LEU A 55 5.13 -0.16 -2.95
N SER A 56 6.11 -0.63 -2.17
CA SER A 56 6.96 -1.76 -2.55
C SER A 56 6.29 -3.10 -2.22
N GLU A 57 6.87 -4.19 -2.68
CA GLU A 57 6.43 -5.55 -2.32
C GLU A 57 6.66 -5.89 -0.84
N LEU A 58 7.56 -5.16 -0.17
CA LEU A 58 7.83 -5.31 1.26
C LEU A 58 6.87 -4.49 2.12
N ALA A 59 6.02 -3.68 1.50
CA ALA A 59 4.97 -2.97 2.21
C ALA A 59 3.98 -3.98 2.80
N PRO A 60 3.47 -3.72 4.01
CA PRO A 60 2.63 -4.67 4.71
C PRO A 60 1.21 -4.68 4.08
N PRO A 61 0.50 -5.83 4.15
CA PRO A 61 -0.76 -6.03 3.44
C PRO A 61 -1.84 -5.03 3.81
N GLU A 62 -1.79 -4.47 5.03
CA GLU A 62 -2.72 -3.47 5.53
C GLU A 62 -2.72 -2.20 4.69
N ILE A 63 -1.62 -1.88 3.97
CA ILE A 63 -1.57 -0.75 3.04
C ILE A 63 -1.54 -1.16 1.58
N VAL A 64 -1.01 -2.34 1.26
CA VAL A 64 -1.04 -2.90 -0.10
C VAL A 64 -2.48 -3.28 -0.52
N ARG A 65 -3.34 -3.65 0.43
CA ARG A 65 -4.74 -4.06 0.18
C ARG A 65 -5.76 -3.21 0.94
N GLY A 66 -5.32 -2.19 1.68
CA GLY A 66 -6.17 -1.44 2.59
C GLY A 66 -7.02 -0.36 1.95
N ALA A 67 -6.96 -0.16 0.64
CA ALA A 67 -7.82 0.82 -0.01
C ALA A 67 -9.27 0.31 -0.12
N GLU A 68 -10.20 1.22 -0.37
CA GLU A 68 -11.64 0.93 -0.53
C GLU A 68 -11.94 -0.20 -1.52
N ASN A 69 -11.16 -0.27 -2.61
CA ASN A 69 -11.27 -1.25 -3.68
C ASN A 69 -10.33 -2.46 -3.50
N ARG A 70 -9.75 -2.63 -2.30
CA ARG A 70 -8.72 -3.64 -1.99
C ARG A 70 -7.43 -3.56 -2.80
N ALA A 71 -7.19 -2.44 -3.46
CA ALA A 71 -5.90 -2.12 -4.07
C ALA A 71 -4.99 -1.39 -3.06
N GLU A 72 -3.84 -0.93 -3.54
CA GLU A 72 -2.89 -0.18 -2.72
C GLU A 72 -3.48 1.17 -2.29
N MET A 73 -3.20 1.58 -1.05
CA MET A 73 -3.52 2.91 -0.55
C MET A 73 -2.57 3.95 -1.16
N GLY A 74 -3.05 5.18 -1.33
CA GLY A 74 -2.26 6.29 -1.87
C GLY A 74 -2.38 6.48 -3.37
N VAL A 75 -1.43 7.20 -3.96
CA VAL A 75 -1.55 7.76 -5.33
C VAL A 75 -1.58 6.70 -6.43
N PHE A 76 -1.04 5.51 -6.17
CA PHE A 76 -0.98 4.42 -7.15
C PHE A 76 -2.19 3.47 -7.11
N ASN A 77 -3.20 3.75 -6.27
CA ASN A 77 -4.41 2.94 -6.14
C ASN A 77 -5.04 2.52 -7.48
N ARG A 78 -5.11 3.46 -8.42
CA ARG A 78 -5.74 3.27 -9.74
C ARG A 78 -4.97 2.32 -10.66
N LEU A 79 -3.75 1.91 -10.31
CA LEU A 79 -3.03 0.89 -11.07
C LEU A 79 -3.58 -0.51 -10.80
N PHE A 80 -4.27 -0.72 -9.67
CA PHE A 80 -4.79 -2.02 -9.25
C PHE A 80 -3.71 -3.11 -9.25
N THR A 81 -2.45 -2.75 -9.00
CA THR A 81 -1.27 -3.63 -9.01
C THR A 81 -1.51 -4.93 -8.23
N PRO A 82 -2.05 -4.88 -6.99
CA PRO A 82 -2.24 -6.09 -6.20
C PRO A 82 -3.29 -7.04 -6.81
N ILE A 83 -4.35 -6.49 -7.41
CA ILE A 83 -5.41 -7.28 -8.06
C ILE A 83 -4.90 -7.94 -9.34
N LYS A 84 -4.11 -7.20 -10.14
CA LYS A 84 -3.45 -7.75 -11.33
C LYS A 84 -2.49 -8.88 -10.97
N GLN A 85 -1.78 -8.74 -9.85
CA GLN A 85 -0.87 -9.77 -9.37
C GLN A 85 -1.61 -11.05 -8.96
N ASP A 86 -2.77 -10.92 -8.29
CA ASP A 86 -3.60 -12.09 -7.93
C ASP A 86 -4.14 -12.79 -9.17
N ASP A 87 -4.65 -12.03 -10.14
CA ASP A 87 -5.16 -12.58 -11.39
C ASP A 87 -4.06 -13.33 -12.15
N LEU A 88 -2.86 -12.75 -12.23
CA LEU A 88 -1.70 -13.39 -12.84
C LEU A 88 -1.33 -14.70 -12.12
N ASN A 89 -1.30 -14.70 -10.79
CA ASN A 89 -1.02 -15.90 -9.99
C ASN A 89 -2.09 -16.98 -10.19
N ALA A 90 -3.36 -16.59 -10.26
CA ALA A 90 -4.47 -17.51 -10.53
C ALA A 90 -4.32 -18.16 -11.91
N LYS A 91 -3.92 -17.38 -12.93
CA LYS A 91 -3.69 -17.89 -14.29
C LYS A 91 -2.51 -18.85 -14.37
N PHE A 92 -1.45 -18.64 -13.60
CA PHE A 92 -0.38 -19.64 -13.48
C PHE A 92 -0.90 -20.95 -12.87
N GLY A 93 -1.70 -20.88 -11.81
CA GLY A 93 -2.30 -22.09 -11.21
C GLY A 93 -3.21 -22.85 -12.17
N GLU A 94 -3.88 -22.15 -13.07
CA GLU A 94 -4.82 -22.74 -14.04
C GLU A 94 -4.12 -23.34 -15.27
N PHE A 95 -3.10 -22.66 -15.81
CA PHE A 95 -2.56 -22.96 -17.14
C PHE A 95 -1.11 -23.45 -17.16
N MET A 96 -0.40 -23.46 -16.02
CA MET A 96 0.98 -23.93 -16.00
C MET A 96 1.08 -25.44 -16.26
N PRO A 97 2.00 -25.90 -17.12
CA PRO A 97 2.30 -27.31 -17.27
C PRO A 97 2.74 -27.96 -15.96
N PHE A 98 2.37 -29.23 -15.77
CA PHE A 98 2.81 -30.01 -14.62
C PHE A 98 4.34 -30.05 -14.49
N GLY A 99 4.82 -30.01 -13.25
CA GLY A 99 6.25 -30.15 -12.93
C GLY A 99 7.06 -28.87 -13.05
N LEU A 100 6.42 -27.72 -13.26
CA LEU A 100 7.06 -26.41 -13.31
C LEU A 100 6.69 -25.56 -12.07
N ILE A 101 7.54 -24.57 -11.76
CA ILE A 101 7.32 -23.59 -10.69
C ILE A 101 7.47 -22.19 -11.32
N PRO A 102 6.48 -21.28 -11.18
CA PRO A 102 6.62 -19.92 -11.69
C PRO A 102 7.65 -19.14 -10.88
N GLN A 103 8.50 -18.40 -11.58
CA GLN A 103 9.32 -17.35 -10.98
C GLN A 103 8.90 -16.00 -11.55
N LEU A 104 8.40 -15.13 -10.69
CA LEU A 104 8.00 -13.78 -11.04
C LEU A 104 9.07 -12.79 -10.60
N ILE A 105 9.51 -11.95 -11.54
CA ILE A 105 10.47 -10.88 -11.31
C ILE A 105 9.74 -9.59 -11.65
N ASN A 106 9.49 -8.78 -10.63
CA ASN A 106 8.85 -7.49 -10.79
C ASN A 106 9.93 -6.41 -10.86
N GLU A 107 9.92 -5.65 -11.95
CA GLU A 107 10.79 -4.49 -12.10
C GLU A 107 10.15 -3.32 -11.36
N THR A 108 10.70 -3.04 -10.18
CA THR A 108 10.33 -1.89 -9.35
C THR A 108 11.27 -0.74 -9.57
#